data_AF-X0U982-F1
#
_entry.id   AF-X0U982-F1
#
_cell.length_a   1.000
_cell.length_b   1.000
_cell.length_c   1.000
_cell.angle_alpha   90.00
_cell.angle_beta   90.00
_cell.angle_gamma   90.00
#
_symmetry.space_group_name_H-M   'P 1'
#
loop_
_entity.id
_entity.type
_entity.pdbx_description
1 polymer ?
#
loop_
_entity_poly.entity_id
_entity_poly.type
_entity_poly.pdbx_seq_one_letter_code
_entity_poly.pdbx_strand_id
1 'polypeptide(L)'
;EGLTTEPTSEIKIVGSGDDEYRLKCDVSDGDVSMPLAFANSSGLFLGDDDDRIVLDQSRIIDDQYFILTTGYEQGEKSYILQYQGADVPSGGGTSTLKFKNLASGETIERSFDTDATLRLGGSEWMITEAAGENTSEDDFDINISDNYESLIITTEDAAINITDATPSLINLSIFPIDRSDMIDDVEELSGADDIVVEITKTISDEVDLDVEDGLNWGFESLEDEDNIERAITPYGAELKYVDEDDDPNRIDIVWPDSQREAQA
;
A
#
# COMPACT_ATOMS: atom_id res chain seq x y z
N GLU A 1 28.45 -0.34 -26.26
CA GLU A 1 28.36 0.08 -24.86
C GLU A 1 27.28 -0.79 -24.24
N GLY A 2 27.61 -1.49 -23.16
CA GLY A 2 26.69 -2.44 -22.55
C GLY A 2 25.60 -1.66 -21.81
N LEU A 3 24.34 -2.06 -21.99
CA LEU A 3 23.23 -1.61 -21.18
C LEU A 3 23.60 -1.89 -19.72
N THR A 4 23.81 -0.84 -18.93
CA THR A 4 23.87 -0.99 -17.49
C THR A 4 22.48 -1.48 -17.07
N THR A 5 22.43 -2.60 -16.37
CA THR A 5 21.23 -3.01 -15.64
C THR A 5 21.11 -2.01 -14.49
N GLU A 6 20.33 -0.96 -14.71
CA GLU A 6 19.95 -0.04 -13.63
C GLU A 6 19.22 -0.84 -12.54
N PRO A 7 19.32 -0.44 -11.26
CA PRO A 7 18.50 -1.03 -10.21
C PRO A 7 17.01 -0.88 -10.54
N THR A 8 16.22 -1.86 -10.12
CA THR A 8 14.77 -1.87 -10.30
C THR A 8 14.10 -2.40 -9.04
N SER A 9 12.95 -1.86 -8.66
CA SER A 9 12.03 -2.50 -7.71
C SER A 9 10.91 -3.21 -8.45
N GLU A 10 10.34 -4.23 -7.83
CA GLU A 10 9.16 -4.90 -8.35
C GLU A 10 7.94 -4.51 -7.52
N ILE A 11 6.87 -4.09 -8.19
CA ILE A 11 5.54 -3.91 -7.59
C ILE A 11 4.62 -4.97 -8.20
N LYS A 12 3.91 -5.72 -7.37
CA LYS A 12 3.01 -6.79 -7.83
C LYS A 12 1.69 -6.75 -7.11
N ILE A 13 0.61 -6.90 -7.87
CA ILE A 13 -0.71 -7.20 -7.33
C ILE A 13 -1.07 -8.59 -7.82
N VAL A 14 -1.25 -9.51 -6.87
CA VAL A 14 -1.41 -10.94 -7.15
C VAL A 14 -2.55 -11.50 -6.32
N GLY A 15 -3.35 -12.37 -6.94
CA GLY A 15 -4.41 -13.10 -6.25
C GLY A 15 -3.86 -13.97 -5.10
N SER A 16 -4.67 -14.13 -4.06
CA SER A 16 -4.42 -14.99 -2.90
C SER A 16 -5.66 -15.84 -2.59
N GLY A 17 -6.08 -16.62 -3.59
CA GLY A 17 -7.43 -17.18 -3.65
C GLY A 17 -8.31 -16.34 -4.57
N ASP A 18 -9.57 -16.73 -4.76
CA ASP A 18 -10.47 -16.10 -5.74
C ASP A 18 -11.04 -14.76 -5.24
N ASP A 19 -10.94 -14.48 -3.94
CA ASP A 19 -11.58 -13.38 -3.23
C ASP A 19 -10.60 -12.40 -2.58
N GLU A 20 -9.28 -12.58 -2.74
CA GLU A 20 -8.26 -11.71 -2.15
C GLU A 20 -7.17 -11.31 -3.15
N TYR A 21 -6.74 -10.05 -3.08
CA TYR A 21 -5.50 -9.55 -3.67
C TYR A 21 -4.49 -9.16 -2.59
N ARG A 22 -3.21 -9.39 -2.90
CA ARG A 22 -2.07 -8.90 -2.11
C ARG A 22 -1.21 -7.94 -2.91
N LEU A 23 -0.77 -6.87 -2.26
CA LEU A 23 0.27 -5.98 -2.77
C LEU A 23 1.63 -6.47 -2.29
N LYS A 24 2.57 -6.63 -3.22
CA LYS A 24 3.98 -6.91 -2.94
C LYS A 24 4.84 -5.81 -3.53
N CYS A 25 5.75 -5.27 -2.73
CA CYS A 25 6.73 -4.30 -3.18
C CYS A 25 7.94 -4.25 -2.25
N ASP A 26 9.01 -3.62 -2.71
CA ASP A 26 10.20 -3.39 -1.88
C ASP A 26 10.09 -2.00 -1.23
N VAL A 27 10.05 -1.96 0.10
CA VAL A 27 10.10 -0.72 0.88
C VAL A 27 11.42 -0.62 1.64
N SER A 28 11.66 0.52 2.32
CA SER A 28 12.97 0.80 2.92
C SER A 28 13.47 -0.23 3.95
N ASP A 29 12.56 -0.99 4.58
CA ASP A 29 12.88 -2.03 5.55
C ASP A 29 12.94 -3.46 4.95
N GLY A 30 12.67 -3.59 3.65
CA GLY A 30 12.70 -4.86 2.91
C GLY A 30 11.43 -5.12 2.09
N ASP A 31 11.35 -6.33 1.53
CA ASP A 31 10.22 -6.80 0.75
C ASP A 31 8.98 -6.90 1.65
N VAL A 32 7.86 -6.34 1.21
CA VAL A 32 6.57 -6.45 1.89
C VAL A 32 5.60 -7.29 1.07
N SER A 33 4.76 -8.05 1.76
CA SER A 33 3.57 -8.65 1.17
C SER A 33 2.40 -8.40 2.11
N MET A 34 1.60 -7.39 1.81
CA MET A 34 0.42 -7.05 2.60
C MET A 34 -0.86 -7.51 1.89
N PRO A 35 -1.91 -7.89 2.65
CA PRO A 35 -3.26 -7.92 2.11
C PRO A 35 -3.59 -6.58 1.48
N LEU A 36 -4.30 -6.58 0.36
CA LEU A 36 -4.68 -5.34 -0.32
C LEU A 36 -6.21 -5.22 -0.41
N ALA A 37 -6.87 -6.23 -0.97
CA ALA A 37 -8.30 -6.20 -1.19
C ALA A 37 -8.92 -7.56 -0.91
N PHE A 38 -10.10 -7.56 -0.31
CA PHE A 38 -10.89 -8.76 -0.03
C PHE A 38 -12.35 -8.54 -0.41
N ALA A 39 -12.92 -9.46 -1.17
CA ALA A 39 -14.32 -9.45 -1.56
C ALA A 39 -15.12 -10.47 -0.76
N ASN A 40 -16.31 -10.08 -0.30
CA ASN A 40 -17.30 -11.02 0.22
C ASN A 40 -18.71 -10.53 -0.09
N SER A 41 -19.74 -11.29 0.29
CA SER A 41 -21.16 -10.95 0.07
C SER A 41 -21.60 -9.53 0.48
N SER A 42 -20.86 -8.86 1.37
CA SER A 42 -21.14 -7.50 1.86
C SER A 42 -20.49 -6.39 1.04
N GLY A 43 -19.39 -6.66 0.33
CA GLY A 43 -18.67 -5.65 -0.44
C GLY A 43 -17.21 -6.02 -0.70
N LEU A 44 -16.48 -5.05 -1.23
CA LEU A 44 -15.03 -5.04 -1.35
C LEU A 44 -14.44 -4.25 -0.17
N PHE A 45 -13.35 -4.75 0.41
CA PHE A 45 -12.71 -4.15 1.58
C PHE A 45 -11.20 -4.09 1.39
N LEU A 46 -10.56 -3.05 1.94
CA LEU A 46 -9.10 -3.00 2.04
C LEU A 46 -8.61 -3.92 3.17
N GLY A 47 -7.76 -4.89 2.86
CA GLY A 47 -7.28 -5.91 3.80
C GLY A 47 -7.50 -7.35 3.31
N ASP A 48 -7.63 -8.30 4.24
CA ASP A 48 -7.98 -9.71 4.01
C ASP A 48 -9.35 -10.04 4.64
N ASP A 49 -9.64 -11.31 4.94
CA ASP A 49 -10.90 -11.74 5.55
C ASP A 49 -10.99 -11.42 7.05
N ASP A 50 -9.85 -11.42 7.74
CA ASP A 50 -9.73 -11.25 9.18
C ASP A 50 -9.46 -9.77 9.56
N ASP A 51 -8.54 -9.14 8.84
CA ASP A 51 -7.91 -7.86 9.18
C ASP A 51 -8.18 -6.80 8.09
N ARG A 52 -8.15 -5.52 8.49
CA ARG A 52 -8.40 -4.39 7.58
C ARG A 52 -7.18 -3.51 7.46
N ILE A 53 -6.97 -2.92 6.28
CA ILE A 53 -6.09 -1.76 6.15
C ILE A 53 -6.92 -0.51 6.44
N VAL A 54 -6.39 0.37 7.29
CA VAL A 54 -6.94 1.71 7.52
C VAL A 54 -6.05 2.76 6.88
N LEU A 55 -6.65 3.56 5.99
CA LEU A 55 -5.97 4.66 5.32
C LEU A 55 -6.08 5.96 6.12
N ASP A 56 -7.15 6.12 6.89
CA ASP A 56 -7.32 7.17 7.89
C ASP A 56 -6.86 6.65 9.25
N GLN A 57 -5.80 7.25 9.77
CA GLN A 57 -5.17 6.84 11.02
C GLN A 57 -5.85 7.45 12.25
N SER A 58 -7.05 8.03 12.09
CA SER A 58 -7.87 8.58 13.17
C SER A 58 -8.36 7.53 14.17
N ARG A 59 -8.45 6.26 13.75
CA ARG A 59 -8.80 5.11 14.58
C ARG A 59 -8.28 3.82 13.97
N ILE A 60 -7.31 3.19 14.63
CA ILE A 60 -6.74 1.88 14.29
C ILE A 60 -7.14 0.91 15.40
N ILE A 61 -7.84 -0.15 15.03
CA ILE A 61 -8.29 -1.24 15.90
C ILE A 61 -7.23 -2.34 15.91
N ASP A 62 -7.24 -3.17 16.94
CA ASP A 62 -6.41 -4.38 17.01
C ASP A 62 -6.45 -5.22 15.72
N ASP A 63 -5.30 -5.81 15.42
CA ASP A 63 -4.92 -6.55 14.22
C ASP A 63 -5.02 -5.80 12.86
N GLN A 64 -5.41 -4.51 12.85
CA GLN A 64 -5.47 -3.73 11.61
C GLN A 64 -4.08 -3.29 11.09
N TYR A 65 -3.99 -3.18 9.77
CA TYR A 65 -2.83 -2.67 9.04
C TYR A 65 -2.94 -1.17 8.78
N PHE A 66 -1.82 -0.46 8.79
CA PHE A 66 -1.75 0.96 8.44
C PHE A 66 -0.39 1.28 7.82
N ILE A 67 -0.31 2.40 7.13
CA ILE A 67 0.87 2.85 6.39
C ILE A 67 1.36 4.15 7.02
N LEU A 68 2.64 4.21 7.38
CA LEU A 68 3.30 5.45 7.81
C LEU A 68 4.35 5.84 6.80
N THR A 69 4.37 7.11 6.43
CA THR A 69 5.30 7.62 5.43
C THR A 69 6.02 8.85 5.94
N THR A 70 7.32 8.95 5.66
CA THR A 70 8.15 10.01 6.24
C THR A 70 7.99 11.37 5.53
N GLY A 71 7.45 11.38 4.31
CA GLY A 71 7.16 12.58 3.52
C GLY A 71 6.71 12.25 2.09
N TYR A 72 6.73 13.23 1.19
CA TYR A 72 6.32 13.09 -0.21
C TYR A 72 7.41 13.47 -1.21
N GLU A 73 8.67 13.47 -0.77
CA GLU A 73 9.82 13.83 -1.58
C GLU A 73 10.65 12.59 -1.91
N GLN A 74 11.57 12.74 -2.87
CA GLN A 74 12.51 11.67 -3.21
C GLN A 74 13.33 11.22 -1.99
N GLY A 75 13.48 9.91 -1.81
CA GLY A 75 14.22 9.32 -0.70
C GLY A 75 13.45 9.24 0.62
N GLU A 76 12.18 9.64 0.63
CA GLU A 76 11.26 9.36 1.72
C GLU A 76 10.93 7.86 1.79
N LYS A 77 10.39 7.42 2.92
CA LYS A 77 10.28 6.01 3.29
C LYS A 77 8.89 5.69 3.79
N SER A 78 8.41 4.51 3.45
CA SER A 78 7.16 3.97 4.01
C SER A 78 7.41 2.76 4.90
N TYR A 79 6.55 2.63 5.91
CA TYR A 79 6.49 1.54 6.87
C TYR A 79 5.05 1.02 6.88
N ILE A 80 4.89 -0.26 6.59
CA ILE A 80 3.59 -0.92 6.64
C ILE A 80 3.56 -1.74 7.91
N LEU A 81 2.65 -1.37 8.81
CA LEU A 81 2.60 -1.88 10.17
C LEU A 81 1.25 -2.55 10.43
N GLN A 82 1.24 -3.58 11.28
CA GLN A 82 0.05 -4.13 11.91
C GLN A 82 0.03 -3.72 13.38
N TYR A 83 -1.05 -3.13 13.87
CA TYR A 83 -1.25 -2.92 15.30
C TYR A 83 -1.66 -4.27 15.92
N GLN A 84 -0.88 -4.80 16.86
CA GLN A 84 -1.15 -6.10 17.51
C GLN A 84 -1.71 -5.92 18.93
N GLY A 85 -2.41 -4.80 19.15
CA GLY A 85 -3.07 -4.51 20.40
C GLY A 85 -2.17 -3.91 21.48
N ALA A 86 -2.74 -3.86 22.68
CA ALA A 86 -2.16 -3.22 23.84
C ALA A 86 -2.25 -4.12 25.06
N ASP A 87 -1.11 -4.38 25.70
CA ASP A 87 -1.07 -5.14 26.95
C ASP A 87 -1.14 -4.21 28.16
N VAL A 88 -2.15 -4.37 29.01
CA VAL A 88 -2.25 -3.70 30.31
C VAL A 88 -1.71 -4.62 31.41
N PRO A 89 -0.69 -4.20 32.19
CA PRO A 89 -0.12 -5.05 33.23
C PRO A 89 -1.13 -5.36 34.34
N SER A 90 -1.14 -6.61 34.81
CA SER A 90 -2.02 -7.07 35.89
C SER A 90 -1.77 -6.26 37.18
N GLY A 91 -2.73 -5.41 37.54
CA GLY A 91 -2.62 -4.50 38.70
C GLY A 91 -2.60 -3.01 38.34
N GLY A 92 -2.71 -2.66 37.06
CA GLY A 92 -2.65 -1.30 36.55
C GLY A 92 -1.20 -0.84 36.33
N GLY A 93 -1.02 0.09 35.39
CA GLY A 93 0.30 0.60 35.01
C GLY A 93 0.27 1.12 33.58
N THR A 94 1.46 1.45 33.07
CA THR A 94 1.69 1.86 31.68
C THR A 94 1.45 0.68 30.75
N SER A 95 0.54 0.85 29.80
CA SER A 95 0.22 -0.16 28.79
C SER A 95 1.38 -0.31 27.80
N THR A 96 1.47 -1.45 27.11
CA THR A 96 2.48 -1.68 26.07
C THR A 96 1.78 -1.90 24.73
N LEU A 97 1.92 -0.95 23.82
CA LEU A 97 1.47 -1.08 22.43
C LEU A 97 2.45 -1.95 21.65
N LYS A 98 1.93 -2.79 20.76
CA LYS A 98 2.74 -3.65 19.89
C LYS A 98 2.41 -3.38 18.43
N PHE A 99 3.45 -3.24 17.62
CA PHE A 99 3.34 -3.04 16.18
C PHE A 99 4.23 -4.04 15.46
N LYS A 100 3.68 -4.80 14.52
CA LYS A 100 4.49 -5.66 13.65
C LYS A 100 4.80 -4.92 12.36
N ASN A 101 6.08 -4.74 12.06
CA ASN A 101 6.51 -4.24 10.76
C ASN A 101 6.44 -5.38 9.74
N LEU A 102 5.66 -5.22 8.68
CA LEU A 102 5.43 -6.29 7.70
C LEU A 102 6.66 -6.56 6.83
N ALA A 103 7.50 -5.56 6.57
CA ALA A 103 8.70 -5.72 5.76
C ALA A 103 9.82 -6.42 6.54
N SER A 104 10.11 -5.96 7.76
CA SER A 104 11.18 -6.56 8.58
C SER A 104 10.73 -7.80 9.37
N GLY A 105 9.42 -7.96 9.60
CA GLY A 105 8.85 -8.98 10.48
C GLY A 105 9.05 -8.72 11.97
N GLU A 106 9.69 -7.60 12.35
CA GLU A 106 9.99 -7.27 13.74
C GLU A 106 8.76 -6.70 14.47
N THR A 107 8.59 -7.08 15.73
CA THR A 107 7.62 -6.45 16.64
C THR A 107 8.29 -5.29 17.37
N ILE A 108 7.68 -4.11 17.25
CA ILE A 108 8.07 -2.87 17.88
C ILE A 108 7.13 -2.63 19.07
N GLU A 109 7.70 -2.53 20.27
CA GLU A 109 6.93 -2.25 21.49
C GLU A 109 7.07 -0.79 21.91
N ARG A 110 5.97 -0.16 22.35
CA ARG A 110 5.97 1.20 22.91
C ARG A 110 5.19 1.25 24.22
N SER A 111 5.83 1.80 25.25
CA SER A 111 5.15 2.12 26.50
C SER A 111 4.17 3.28 26.28
N PHE A 112 2.95 3.12 26.76
CA PHE A 112 1.85 4.05 26.60
C PHE A 112 1.27 4.43 27.97
N ASP A 113 1.20 5.73 28.26
CA ASP A 113 0.60 6.28 29.48
C ASP A 113 -0.58 7.20 29.12
N THR A 114 -0.28 8.31 28.45
CA THR A 114 -1.27 9.19 27.82
C THR A 114 -1.07 9.25 26.31
N ASP A 115 0.20 9.18 25.90
CA ASP A 115 0.63 9.07 24.53
C ASP A 115 1.82 8.09 24.47
N ALA A 116 2.18 7.74 23.24
CA ALA A 116 3.44 7.08 22.92
C ALA A 116 4.06 7.73 21.67
N THR A 117 5.35 7.53 21.47
CA THR A 117 6.05 7.97 20.25
C THR A 117 6.61 6.78 19.50
N LEU A 118 6.16 6.62 18.25
CA LEU A 118 6.77 5.71 17.31
C LEU A 118 7.86 6.46 16.53
N ARG A 119 9.03 5.83 16.40
CA ARG A 119 10.19 6.42 15.72
C ARG A 119 10.72 5.41 14.72
N LEU A 120 10.65 5.75 13.44
CA LEU A 120 11.09 4.93 12.31
C LEU A 120 11.70 5.87 11.27
N GLY A 121 12.77 5.45 10.60
CA GLY A 121 13.38 6.25 9.52
C GLY A 121 13.99 7.59 9.89
N GLY A 122 13.97 8.00 11.16
CA GLY A 122 14.31 9.36 11.59
C GLY A 122 13.09 10.26 11.78
N SER A 123 11.89 9.79 11.45
CA SER A 123 10.61 10.46 11.70
C SER A 123 10.00 10.02 13.03
N GLU A 124 9.10 10.86 13.55
CA GLU A 124 8.39 10.63 14.81
C GLU A 124 6.89 10.78 14.58
N TRP A 125 6.11 9.78 15.00
CA TRP A 125 4.66 9.81 15.01
C TRP A 125 4.16 9.70 16.44
N MET A 126 3.19 10.55 16.82
CA MET A 126 2.54 10.49 18.12
C MET A 126 1.37 9.54 18.05
N ILE A 127 1.31 8.62 19.01
CA ILE A 127 0.20 7.70 19.18
C ILE A 127 -0.59 8.17 20.40
N THR A 128 -1.90 8.34 20.23
CA THR A 128 -2.83 8.65 21.32
C THR A 128 -3.91 7.59 21.40
N GLU A 129 -4.67 7.57 22.49
CA GLU A 129 -5.92 6.79 22.54
C GLU A 129 -6.92 7.31 21.50
N ALA A 130 -7.66 6.40 20.87
CA ALA A 130 -8.79 6.81 20.04
C ALA A 130 -9.93 7.36 20.91
N ALA A 131 -10.78 8.19 20.32
CA ALA A 131 -11.85 8.84 21.08
C ALA A 131 -12.84 7.82 21.67
N GLY A 132 -12.98 7.84 22.99
CA GLY A 132 -13.94 7.01 23.72
C GLY A 132 -13.39 5.69 24.25
N GLU A 133 -12.09 5.42 24.05
CA GLU A 133 -11.44 4.20 24.48
C GLU A 133 -11.14 4.14 25.97
N ASN A 134 -11.01 2.92 26.49
CA ASN A 134 -10.60 2.66 27.87
C ASN A 134 -9.19 2.05 27.92
N THR A 135 -8.18 2.88 28.12
CA THR A 135 -6.76 2.47 28.18
C THR A 135 -6.38 1.63 29.40
N SER A 136 -7.35 1.35 30.28
CA SER A 136 -7.20 0.40 31.40
C SER A 136 -7.60 -1.05 31.07
N GLU A 137 -8.05 -1.29 29.84
CA GLU A 137 -8.35 -2.61 29.29
C GLU A 137 -7.33 -2.97 28.19
N ASP A 138 -7.11 -4.27 27.98
CA ASP A 138 -6.28 -4.74 26.87
C ASP A 138 -6.94 -4.35 25.52
N ASP A 139 -6.12 -4.20 24.49
CA ASP A 139 -6.55 -4.07 23.08
C ASP A 139 -7.49 -2.89 22.80
N PHE A 140 -7.15 -1.70 23.32
CA PHE A 140 -7.85 -0.46 23.00
C PHE A 140 -7.43 0.11 21.65
N ASP A 141 -8.34 0.85 21.02
CA ASP A 141 -8.09 1.48 19.72
C ASP A 141 -7.17 2.70 19.87
N ILE A 142 -6.31 2.91 18.87
CA ILE A 142 -5.35 4.02 18.86
C ILE A 142 -5.63 5.01 17.73
N ASN A 143 -5.10 6.21 17.88
CA ASN A 143 -5.01 7.22 16.84
C ASN A 143 -3.53 7.54 16.63
N ILE A 144 -3.11 7.73 15.38
CA ILE A 144 -1.75 8.16 15.06
C ILE A 144 -1.83 9.53 14.41
N SER A 145 -1.09 10.49 14.96
CA SER A 145 -0.91 11.78 14.30
C SER A 145 0.04 11.59 13.13
N ASP A 146 -0.51 11.32 11.95
CA ASP A 146 0.23 11.43 10.71
C ASP A 146 -0.13 12.74 10.02
N ASN A 147 0.89 13.39 9.46
CA ASN A 147 0.70 14.58 8.64
C ASN A 147 0.67 14.23 7.16
N TYR A 148 0.91 12.95 6.84
CA TYR A 148 0.92 12.43 5.50
C TYR A 148 -0.23 11.44 5.35
N GLU A 149 -0.78 11.42 4.14
CA GLU A 149 -1.74 10.44 3.67
C GLU A 149 -1.02 9.10 3.48
N SER A 150 -1.82 8.03 3.49
CA SER A 150 -1.35 6.65 3.40
C SER A 150 -0.82 6.32 2.00
N LEU A 151 0.36 6.86 1.66
CA LEU A 151 1.11 6.61 0.45
C LEU A 151 2.22 5.58 0.71
N ILE A 152 2.45 4.62 -0.18
CA ILE A 152 3.58 3.69 -0.08
C ILE A 152 4.68 4.12 -1.04
N ILE A 153 5.89 4.28 -0.52
CA ILE A 153 7.10 4.64 -1.27
C ILE A 153 8.01 3.42 -1.33
N THR A 154 8.31 2.98 -2.55
CA THR A 154 9.23 1.87 -2.79
C THR A 154 10.69 2.31 -2.71
N THR A 155 11.64 1.37 -2.69
CA THR A 155 13.08 1.69 -2.63
C THR A 155 13.59 2.49 -3.83
N GLU A 156 12.92 2.39 -4.99
CA GLU A 156 13.24 3.11 -6.22
C GLU A 156 12.26 4.27 -6.48
N ASP A 157 11.75 4.88 -5.41
CA ASP A 157 10.97 6.13 -5.46
C ASP A 157 9.66 6.05 -6.27
N ALA A 158 9.14 4.84 -6.50
CA ALA A 158 7.75 4.66 -6.93
C ALA A 158 6.82 4.98 -5.75
N ALA A 159 5.84 5.85 -5.98
CA ALA A 159 4.76 6.14 -5.05
C ALA A 159 3.52 5.34 -5.45
N ILE A 160 2.88 4.69 -4.47
CA ILE A 160 1.65 3.91 -4.62
C ILE A 160 0.60 4.54 -3.70
N ASN A 161 -0.42 5.15 -4.30
CA ASN A 161 -1.58 5.68 -3.58
C ASN A 161 -2.74 4.68 -3.68
N ILE A 162 -3.38 4.39 -2.54
CA ILE A 162 -4.50 3.45 -2.46
C ILE A 162 -5.74 4.24 -2.05
N THR A 163 -6.84 4.06 -2.78
CA THR A 163 -8.10 4.73 -2.47
C THR A 163 -9.26 3.74 -2.46
N ASP A 164 -10.10 3.81 -1.42
CA ASP A 164 -11.40 3.13 -1.36
C ASP A 164 -12.43 4.02 -2.07
N ALA A 165 -12.45 3.93 -3.41
CA ALA A 165 -13.26 4.82 -4.25
C ALA A 165 -14.75 4.58 -4.07
N THR A 166 -15.17 3.31 -3.98
CA THR A 166 -16.54 2.90 -3.68
C THR A 166 -16.53 1.53 -2.99
N PRO A 167 -17.65 1.09 -2.35
CA PRO A 167 -17.76 -0.24 -1.75
C PRO A 167 -17.55 -1.45 -2.69
N SER A 168 -17.32 -1.21 -3.98
CA SER A 168 -17.06 -2.22 -5.02
C SER A 168 -15.84 -1.90 -5.88
N LEU A 169 -15.08 -0.85 -5.56
CA LEU A 169 -13.93 -0.40 -6.36
C LEU A 169 -12.84 0.16 -5.44
N ILE A 170 -11.67 -0.48 -5.48
CA ILE A 170 -10.42 0.03 -4.89
C ILE A 170 -9.52 0.44 -6.05
N ASN A 171 -8.97 1.66 -5.99
CA ASN A 171 -8.03 2.15 -6.99
C ASN A 171 -6.62 2.23 -6.40
N LEU A 172 -5.64 1.82 -7.20
CA LEU A 172 -4.22 2.01 -6.94
C LEU A 172 -3.63 2.88 -8.03
N SER A 173 -3.09 4.04 -7.66
CA SER A 173 -2.36 4.92 -8.57
C SER A 173 -0.87 4.79 -8.28
N ILE A 174 -0.07 4.46 -9.30
CA ILE A 174 1.38 4.26 -9.18
C ILE A 174 2.10 5.26 -10.10
N PHE A 175 2.98 6.07 -9.52
CA PHE A 175 3.59 7.23 -10.17
C PHE A 175 4.95 7.58 -9.52
N PRO A 176 5.82 8.37 -10.18
CA PRO A 176 7.02 8.91 -9.54
C PRO A 176 6.73 9.83 -8.36
N ILE A 177 7.52 9.73 -7.29
CA ILE A 177 7.43 10.67 -6.17
C ILE A 177 7.96 12.09 -6.48
N ASP A 178 8.87 12.25 -7.45
CA ASP A 178 9.46 13.56 -7.79
C ASP A 178 8.56 14.39 -8.74
N ARG A 179 7.25 14.46 -8.46
CA ARG A 179 6.44 15.45 -9.15
C ARG A 179 6.49 16.77 -8.38
N SER A 180 7.11 17.77 -9.01
CA SER A 180 7.22 19.14 -8.49
C SER A 180 5.86 19.85 -8.19
N ASP A 181 4.74 19.20 -8.49
CA ASP A 181 3.35 19.62 -8.24
C ASP A 181 2.71 18.95 -6.99
N MET A 182 3.36 17.99 -6.32
CA MET A 182 2.86 17.29 -5.12
C MET A 182 2.77 18.15 -3.84
N ILE A 183 2.90 19.48 -3.95
CA ILE A 183 3.07 20.36 -2.78
C ILE A 183 1.74 20.84 -2.17
N ASP A 184 0.59 20.76 -2.85
CA ASP A 184 -0.64 21.40 -2.34
C ASP A 184 -1.92 20.52 -2.20
N ASP A 185 -2.10 19.38 -2.88
CA ASP A 185 -3.27 18.50 -2.66
C ASP A 185 -3.05 17.07 -3.18
N VAL A 186 -3.21 16.07 -2.31
CA VAL A 186 -3.06 14.65 -2.65
C VAL A 186 -4.28 14.11 -3.42
N GLU A 187 -5.44 14.77 -3.31
CA GLU A 187 -6.62 14.47 -4.13
C GLU A 187 -6.41 14.77 -5.63
N GLU A 188 -5.31 15.44 -6.00
CA GLU A 188 -4.93 15.74 -7.39
C GLU A 188 -3.75 14.88 -7.89
N LEU A 189 -3.39 13.80 -7.18
CA LEU A 189 -2.29 12.90 -7.56
C LEU A 189 -2.50 12.16 -8.89
N SER A 190 -3.74 12.06 -9.39
CA SER A 190 -4.03 11.35 -10.64
C SER A 190 -3.54 12.14 -11.86
N GLY A 191 -2.39 11.76 -12.39
CA GLY A 191 -1.86 12.25 -13.65
C GLY A 191 -2.28 11.38 -14.84
N ALA A 192 -2.29 11.95 -16.05
CA ALA A 192 -2.54 11.19 -17.28
C ALA A 192 -1.50 10.09 -17.57
N ASP A 193 -0.41 10.07 -16.80
CA ASP A 193 0.71 9.13 -16.92
C ASP A 193 0.83 8.18 -15.72
N ASP A 194 -0.16 8.12 -14.83
CA ASP A 194 -0.15 7.20 -13.69
C ASP A 194 -0.52 5.80 -14.13
N ILE A 195 0.05 4.77 -13.51
CA ILE A 195 -0.52 3.41 -13.63
C ILE A 195 -1.71 3.37 -12.69
N VAL A 196 -2.91 3.30 -13.25
CA VAL A 196 -4.13 3.13 -12.45
C VAL A 196 -4.56 1.67 -12.56
N VAL A 197 -4.55 0.99 -11.42
CA VAL A 197 -5.06 -0.37 -11.28
C VAL A 197 -6.38 -0.30 -10.52
N GLU A 198 -7.41 -0.90 -11.10
CA GLU A 198 -8.74 -0.99 -10.52
C GLU A 198 -8.97 -2.42 -10.01
N ILE A 199 -9.29 -2.55 -8.72
CA ILE A 199 -9.74 -3.81 -8.16
C ILE A 199 -11.24 -3.71 -7.92
N THR A 200 -11.99 -4.61 -8.54
CA THR A 200 -13.44 -4.67 -8.40
C THR A 200 -13.89 -5.97 -7.77
N LYS A 201 -15.11 -5.94 -7.23
CA LYS A 201 -15.80 -7.14 -6.78
C LYS A 201 -16.75 -7.63 -7.86
N THR A 202 -16.66 -8.90 -8.22
CA THR A 202 -17.59 -9.56 -9.14
C THR A 202 -18.90 -9.96 -8.44
N ILE A 203 -19.88 -10.42 -9.22
CA ILE A 203 -21.15 -10.92 -8.69
C ILE A 203 -21.01 -12.26 -7.93
N SER A 204 -19.90 -12.98 -8.10
CA SER A 204 -19.59 -14.24 -7.43
C SER A 204 -18.92 -14.04 -6.06
N ASP A 205 -18.75 -12.79 -5.63
CA ASP A 205 -17.90 -12.42 -4.48
C ASP A 205 -16.40 -12.66 -4.72
N GLU A 206 -15.98 -12.76 -5.98
CA GLU A 206 -14.56 -12.84 -6.37
C GLU A 206 -14.00 -11.43 -6.58
N VAL A 207 -12.67 -11.30 -6.50
CA VAL A 207 -11.96 -10.07 -6.87
C VAL A 207 -11.56 -10.14 -8.34
N ASP A 208 -11.63 -9.01 -9.02
CA ASP A 208 -11.19 -8.84 -10.40
C ASP A 208 -10.27 -7.62 -10.47
N LEU A 209 -9.25 -7.69 -11.32
CA LEU A 209 -8.26 -6.62 -11.48
C LEU A 209 -8.22 -6.22 -12.93
N ASP A 210 -8.31 -4.91 -13.15
CA ASP A 210 -8.16 -4.28 -14.46
C ASP A 210 -7.13 -3.13 -14.37
N VAL A 211 -6.57 -2.76 -15.51
CA VAL A 211 -5.67 -1.60 -15.63
C VAL A 211 -6.38 -0.57 -16.48
N GLU A 212 -6.56 0.64 -15.96
CA GLU A 212 -7.43 1.62 -16.62
C GLU A 212 -6.98 1.90 -18.07
N ASP A 213 -7.87 1.56 -19.01
CA ASP A 213 -7.71 1.62 -20.47
C ASP A 213 -7.45 3.05 -21.01
N GLY A 214 -7.58 4.07 -20.16
CA GLY A 214 -7.30 5.48 -20.48
C GLY A 214 -5.83 5.76 -20.77
N LEU A 215 -4.95 4.84 -20.37
CA LEU A 215 -3.51 4.92 -20.56
C LEU A 215 -3.19 4.54 -21.99
N ASN A 216 -2.98 5.54 -22.85
CA ASN A 216 -2.58 5.38 -24.26
C ASN A 216 -1.14 4.85 -24.41
N TRP A 217 -0.73 3.90 -23.58
CA TRP A 217 0.58 3.25 -23.61
C TRP A 217 0.62 2.11 -24.61
N GLY A 218 -0.55 1.60 -25.02
CA GLY A 218 -0.69 0.59 -26.06
C GLY A 218 -0.17 -0.77 -25.58
N PHE A 219 -0.95 -1.43 -24.71
CA PHE A 219 -0.68 -2.80 -24.33
C PHE A 219 -0.52 -3.68 -25.59
N GLU A 220 0.62 -4.35 -25.69
CA GLU A 220 0.92 -5.29 -26.77
C GLU A 220 0.74 -6.71 -26.23
N SER A 221 -0.13 -7.49 -26.88
CA SER A 221 -0.21 -8.93 -26.65
C SER A 221 0.98 -9.64 -27.30
N LEU A 222 1.51 -10.66 -26.62
CA LEU A 222 2.60 -11.46 -27.16
C LEU A 222 2.05 -12.51 -28.12
N GLU A 223 2.68 -12.69 -29.29
CA GLU A 223 2.20 -13.63 -30.33
C GLU A 223 2.06 -15.08 -29.84
N ASP A 224 2.81 -15.46 -28.79
CA ASP A 224 2.86 -16.81 -28.23
C ASP A 224 2.18 -16.96 -26.85
N GLU A 225 1.69 -15.86 -26.24
CA GLU A 225 1.04 -15.83 -24.92
C GLU A 225 -0.16 -14.87 -24.99
N ASP A 226 -1.34 -15.41 -25.35
CA ASP A 226 -2.56 -14.62 -25.59
C ASP A 226 -3.18 -14.03 -24.33
N ASN A 227 -2.79 -14.52 -23.17
CA ASN A 227 -3.24 -14.06 -21.86
C ASN A 227 -2.26 -13.09 -21.17
N ILE A 228 -1.23 -12.63 -21.89
CA ILE A 228 -0.22 -11.71 -21.37
C ILE A 228 -0.16 -10.47 -22.23
N GLU A 229 -0.30 -9.33 -21.57
CA GLU A 229 -0.16 -8.02 -22.17
C GLU A 229 0.99 -7.25 -21.52
N ARG A 230 1.71 -6.45 -22.32
CA ARG A 230 2.81 -5.62 -21.83
C ARG A 230 2.69 -4.19 -22.27
N ALA A 231 3.09 -3.28 -21.39
CA ALA A 231 3.21 -1.87 -21.70
C ALA A 231 4.50 -1.30 -21.08
N ILE A 232 4.96 -0.17 -21.61
CA ILE A 232 6.05 0.60 -21.00
C ILE A 232 5.55 2.02 -20.79
N THR A 233 5.68 2.53 -19.57
CA THR A 233 5.25 3.89 -19.24
C THR A 233 6.21 4.95 -19.80
N PRO A 234 5.81 6.23 -19.84
CA PRO A 234 6.70 7.33 -20.23
C PRO A 234 7.99 7.44 -19.40
N TYR A 235 7.96 7.03 -18.12
CA TYR A 235 9.13 7.01 -17.23
C TYR A 235 9.93 5.70 -17.31
N GLY A 236 9.50 4.74 -18.13
CA GLY A 236 10.24 3.52 -18.42
C GLY A 236 9.95 2.34 -17.49
N ALA A 237 8.88 2.38 -16.71
CA ALA A 237 8.42 1.21 -15.97
C ALA A 237 7.81 0.20 -16.96
N GLU A 238 8.16 -1.07 -16.80
CA GLU A 238 7.62 -2.16 -17.61
C GLU A 238 6.45 -2.81 -16.88
N LEU A 239 5.28 -2.83 -17.50
CA LEU A 239 4.10 -3.51 -16.99
C LEU A 239 3.94 -4.85 -17.69
N LYS A 240 3.54 -5.85 -16.92
CA LYS A 240 3.07 -7.13 -17.41
C LYS A 240 1.74 -7.44 -16.73
N TYR A 241 0.66 -7.35 -17.49
CA TYR A 241 -0.66 -7.80 -17.08
C TYR A 241 -0.87 -9.25 -17.53
N VAL A 242 -1.47 -10.06 -16.66
CA VAL A 242 -1.77 -11.46 -16.96
C VAL A 242 -3.23 -11.71 -16.63
N ASP A 243 -3.98 -12.04 -17.67
CA ASP A 243 -5.36 -12.53 -17.60
C ASP A 243 -5.30 -14.03 -17.26
N GLU A 244 -5.93 -14.44 -16.17
CA GLU A 244 -5.93 -15.85 -15.73
C GLU A 244 -7.38 -16.36 -15.79
N ASP A 245 -7.66 -17.35 -16.66
CA ASP A 245 -9.03 -17.78 -16.99
C ASP A 245 -9.90 -18.23 -15.79
N ASP A 246 -9.27 -18.75 -14.73
CA ASP A 246 -9.93 -19.36 -13.56
C ASP A 246 -9.35 -18.84 -12.21
N ASP A 247 -8.41 -17.89 -12.24
CA ASP A 247 -7.77 -17.29 -11.07
C ASP A 247 -7.85 -15.75 -11.20
N PRO A 248 -7.71 -14.97 -10.12
CA PRO A 248 -7.69 -13.52 -10.27
C PRO A 248 -6.49 -13.05 -11.10
N ASN A 249 -6.73 -12.07 -11.97
CA ASN A 249 -5.71 -11.44 -12.82
C ASN A 249 -4.52 -10.92 -11.98
N ARG A 250 -3.34 -10.80 -12.59
CA ARG A 250 -2.19 -10.20 -11.90
C ARG A 250 -1.53 -9.12 -12.73
N ILE A 251 -0.88 -8.21 -12.02
CA ILE A 251 0.02 -7.24 -12.64
C ILE A 251 1.38 -7.29 -11.95
N ASP A 252 2.42 -7.36 -12.78
CA ASP A 252 3.82 -7.17 -12.38
C ASP A 252 4.31 -5.85 -12.99
N ILE A 253 4.91 -4.99 -12.18
CA ILE A 253 5.48 -3.70 -12.60
C ILE A 253 6.95 -3.69 -12.21
N VAL A 254 7.83 -3.58 -13.19
CA VAL A 254 9.26 -3.39 -12.98
C VAL A 254 9.54 -1.90 -13.03
N TRP A 255 9.89 -1.33 -11.88
CA TRP A 255 10.10 0.11 -11.73
C TRP A 255 11.60 0.45 -11.74
N PRO A 256 12.07 1.32 -12.63
CA PRO A 256 13.48 1.69 -12.71
C PRO A 256 13.89 2.76 -11.68
N ASP A 257 15.09 2.64 -11.10
CA ASP A 257 15.75 3.65 -10.23
C ASP A 257 15.92 5.00 -10.96
N SER A 258 16.42 4.94 -12.19
CA SER A 258 16.61 6.12 -13.03
C SER A 258 15.46 6.27 -14.02
N GLN A 259 14.44 7.00 -13.60
CA GLN A 259 13.38 7.40 -14.51
C GLN A 259 13.92 8.28 -15.61
N ARG A 260 13.44 8.06 -16.84
CA ARG A 260 13.69 9.01 -17.92
C ARG A 260 12.84 10.24 -17.66
N GLU A 261 13.42 11.44 -17.83
CA GLU A 261 12.60 12.64 -18.01
C GLU A 261 11.56 12.34 -19.10
N ALA A 262 10.27 12.59 -18.82
CA ALA A 262 9.19 12.30 -19.73
C ALA A 262 9.52 12.87 -21.12
N GLN A 263 9.64 12.00 -22.12
CA GLN A 263 9.95 12.42 -23.48
C GLN A 263 8.65 12.91 -24.13
N ALA A 264 8.46 14.24 -24.12
CA ALA A 264 7.34 14.92 -24.78
C ALA A 264 7.40 14.87 -26.31
#